data_AF-A0A382Z4J5-F1
#
_entry.id   AF-A0A382Z4J5-F1
#
_cell.length_a   1.000
_cell.length_b   1.000
_cell.length_c   1.000
_cell.angle_alpha   90.00
_cell.angle_beta   90.00
_cell.angle_gamma   90.00
#
_symmetry.space_group_name_H-M   'P 1'
#
loop_
_entity.id
_entity.type
_entity.pdbx_description
1 polymer ?
#
loop_
_entity_poly.entity_id
_entity_poly.type
_entity_poly.pdbx_seq_one_letter_code
_entity_poly.pdbx_strand_id
1 'polypeptide(L)'
;MTIKTHGRMFTDNTVGITQLDITDGTANQAIVTDGQGVMRFATVGAGGSVGSSVYIEDIRTGDGSTVTFTLSTAAPYEESILVFIDGVAQPTSSFTLPSTTSLTFSPAPGNGAAIRIVHLGIASSVANNSITGAHIAMGGDTPGDILFYNGTDYQRLTIGTALQILITNAAVNAPEWVDATTASLPATGADGNVLTSDGSNWSSQRALGGVGGELVSIQRFTPTTLNAVQTWTRPSGVKRIRVEIVGGGGSAE
;
A
#
# COMPACT_ATOMS: atom_id res chain seq x y z
N MET A 1 -19.77 -71.05 -8.67
CA MET A 1 -18.88 -70.18 -7.88
C MET A 1 -18.52 -68.99 -8.77
N THR A 2 -19.21 -67.86 -8.61
CA THR A 2 -18.96 -66.68 -9.45
C THR A 2 -17.91 -65.83 -8.77
N ILE A 3 -16.67 -65.86 -9.27
CA ILE A 3 -15.61 -64.97 -8.80
C ILE A 3 -16.00 -63.57 -9.26
N LYS A 4 -16.44 -62.71 -8.33
CA LYS A 4 -16.57 -61.28 -8.60
C LYS A 4 -15.17 -60.68 -8.62
N THR A 5 -14.63 -60.39 -9.80
CA THR A 5 -13.41 -59.60 -9.95
C THR A 5 -13.74 -58.13 -9.67
N HIS A 6 -13.66 -57.71 -8.41
CA HIS A 6 -13.86 -56.30 -8.00
C HIS A 6 -12.62 -55.44 -8.21
N GLY A 7 -11.67 -55.86 -9.06
CA GLY A 7 -10.59 -54.99 -9.46
C GLY A 7 -11.14 -53.97 -10.44
N ARG A 8 -11.26 -52.69 -10.03
CA ARG A 8 -11.28 -51.59 -11.00
C ARG A 8 -9.93 -51.61 -11.70
N MET A 9 -9.84 -52.39 -12.79
CA MET A 9 -8.64 -52.45 -13.60
C MET A 9 -8.60 -51.17 -14.43
N PHE A 10 -7.58 -50.35 -14.22
CA PHE A 10 -7.27 -49.28 -15.16
C PHE A 10 -6.87 -49.95 -16.47
N THR A 11 -7.57 -49.63 -17.56
CA THR A 11 -7.09 -50.01 -18.90
C THR A 11 -6.07 -48.96 -19.36
N ASP A 12 -5.24 -49.32 -20.33
CA ASP A 12 -4.24 -48.41 -20.87
C ASP A 12 -4.87 -47.07 -21.26
N ASN A 13 -4.18 -45.97 -20.98
CA ASN A 13 -4.59 -44.61 -21.30
C ASN A 13 -5.92 -44.15 -20.64
N THR A 14 -6.30 -44.69 -19.48
CA THR A 14 -7.54 -44.27 -18.77
C THR A 14 -7.35 -43.33 -17.58
N VAL A 15 -6.11 -43.00 -17.22
CA VAL A 15 -5.83 -42.06 -16.13
C VAL A 15 -5.61 -40.68 -16.74
N GLY A 16 -6.52 -39.74 -16.48
CA GLY A 16 -6.43 -38.33 -16.86
C GLY A 16 -6.54 -37.40 -15.65
N ILE A 17 -6.63 -36.09 -15.91
CA ILE A 17 -6.64 -35.03 -14.88
C ILE A 17 -7.71 -35.21 -13.81
N THR A 18 -8.90 -35.68 -14.19
CA THR A 18 -10.02 -35.90 -13.26
C THR A 18 -9.72 -37.06 -12.32
N GLN A 19 -9.09 -38.13 -12.79
CA GLN A 19 -8.66 -39.25 -11.95
C GLN A 19 -7.48 -38.87 -11.04
N LEU A 20 -6.69 -37.87 -11.43
CA LEU A 20 -5.59 -37.32 -10.63
C LEU A 20 -6.07 -36.31 -9.58
N ASP A 21 -7.36 -35.93 -9.59
CA ASP A 21 -7.97 -34.96 -8.66
C ASP A 21 -7.21 -33.61 -8.59
N ILE A 22 -6.77 -33.14 -9.76
CA ILE A 22 -6.13 -31.84 -9.92
C ILE A 22 -6.93 -30.99 -10.90
N THR A 23 -6.93 -29.67 -10.67
CA THR A 23 -7.40 -28.71 -11.68
C THR A 23 -6.52 -28.80 -12.92
N ASP A 24 -7.12 -28.72 -14.11
CA ASP A 24 -6.36 -28.74 -15.37
C ASP A 24 -5.36 -27.57 -15.47
N GLY A 25 -4.30 -27.81 -16.22
CA GLY A 25 -3.26 -26.82 -16.49
C GLY A 25 -3.53 -26.00 -17.75
N THR A 26 -2.66 -25.02 -17.99
CA THR A 26 -2.48 -24.38 -19.29
C THR A 26 -1.29 -24.98 -20.03
N ALA A 27 -1.10 -24.60 -21.30
CA ALA A 27 0.10 -24.99 -22.05
C ALA A 27 1.39 -24.63 -21.30
N ASN A 28 2.45 -25.42 -21.52
CA ASN A 28 3.78 -25.26 -20.91
C ASN A 28 3.80 -25.35 -19.38
N GLN A 29 3.05 -26.29 -18.82
CA GLN A 29 3.07 -26.61 -17.40
C GLN A 29 3.42 -28.09 -17.16
N ALA A 30 4.04 -28.38 -16.02
CA ALA A 30 4.26 -29.75 -15.53
C ALA A 30 3.47 -29.98 -14.25
N ILE A 31 3.13 -31.24 -13.97
CA ILE A 31 2.58 -31.64 -12.67
C ILE A 31 3.73 -31.67 -11.67
N VAL A 32 3.60 -30.89 -10.59
CA VAL A 32 4.57 -30.82 -9.49
C VAL A 32 3.92 -31.16 -8.15
N THR A 33 4.73 -31.58 -7.19
CA THR A 33 4.36 -31.62 -5.78
C THR A 33 4.86 -30.37 -5.05
N ASP A 34 4.11 -29.91 -4.06
CA ASP A 34 4.52 -28.82 -3.18
C ASP A 34 5.27 -29.26 -1.92
N GLY A 35 5.58 -30.56 -1.80
CA GLY A 35 6.20 -31.14 -0.61
C GLY A 35 5.25 -31.28 0.59
N GLN A 36 4.02 -30.75 0.49
CA GLN A 36 3.00 -30.72 1.54
C GLN A 36 1.77 -31.56 1.18
N GLY A 37 1.91 -32.43 0.17
CA GLY A 37 0.88 -33.40 -0.21
C GLY A 37 -0.08 -32.93 -1.31
N VAL A 38 0.12 -31.76 -1.90
CA VAL A 38 -0.69 -31.29 -3.04
C VAL A 38 0.07 -31.49 -4.35
N MET A 39 -0.63 -32.00 -5.37
CA MET A 39 -0.17 -32.01 -6.75
C MET A 39 -0.85 -30.87 -7.53
N ARG A 40 -0.11 -30.14 -8.36
CA ARG A 40 -0.66 -29.06 -9.19
C ARG A 40 0.12 -28.89 -10.48
N PHE A 41 -0.50 -28.27 -11.49
CA PHE A 41 0.26 -27.76 -12.62
C PHE A 41 1.05 -26.50 -12.23
N ALA A 42 2.31 -26.46 -12.62
CA ALA A 42 3.18 -25.29 -12.48
C ALA A 42 3.86 -25.00 -13.82
N THR A 43 4.03 -23.72 -14.13
CA THR A 43 4.75 -23.27 -15.33
C THR A 43 6.16 -23.86 -15.35
N VAL A 44 6.48 -24.57 -16.43
CA VAL A 44 7.86 -24.97 -16.73
C VAL A 44 8.53 -23.83 -17.49
N GLY A 45 9.75 -23.47 -17.08
CA GLY A 45 10.61 -22.63 -17.92
C GLY A 45 10.97 -23.35 -19.22
N ALA A 46 11.40 -22.60 -20.24
CA ALA A 46 12.01 -23.21 -21.41
C ALA A 46 13.20 -24.09 -20.97
N GLY A 47 13.10 -25.41 -21.15
CA GLY A 47 14.09 -26.38 -20.62
C GLY A 47 13.56 -27.38 -19.59
N GLY A 48 12.26 -27.36 -19.26
CA GLY A 48 11.59 -28.52 -18.63
C GLY A 48 11.84 -28.74 -17.14
N SER A 49 12.38 -27.75 -16.41
CA SER A 49 12.52 -27.80 -14.95
C SER A 49 11.78 -26.64 -14.27
N VAL A 50 11.06 -26.93 -13.20
CA VAL A 50 10.35 -25.94 -12.38
C VAL A 50 11.35 -25.33 -11.39
N GLY A 51 11.69 -24.06 -11.59
CA GLY A 51 12.63 -23.32 -10.73
C GLY A 51 14.10 -23.31 -11.19
N SER A 52 14.41 -23.75 -12.40
CA SER A 52 15.72 -23.46 -13.01
C SER A 52 15.75 -22.01 -13.48
N SER A 53 16.84 -21.28 -13.22
CA SER A 53 17.20 -20.13 -14.06
C SER A 53 17.10 -20.61 -15.50
N VAL A 54 16.22 -20.00 -16.29
CA VAL A 54 15.99 -20.45 -17.66
C VAL A 54 17.30 -20.21 -18.41
N TYR A 55 18.01 -21.28 -18.74
CA TYR A 55 19.20 -21.18 -19.58
C TYR A 55 18.72 -20.98 -21.00
N ILE A 56 18.72 -19.73 -21.45
CA ILE A 56 18.26 -19.35 -22.78
C ILE A 56 19.50 -19.08 -23.63
N GLU A 57 19.57 -19.77 -24.77
CA GLU A 57 20.55 -19.48 -25.80
C GLU A 57 19.89 -19.23 -27.15
N ASP A 58 20.40 -18.23 -27.87
CA ASP A 58 20.11 -18.01 -29.28
C ASP A 58 21.28 -18.55 -30.10
N ILE A 59 21.02 -19.54 -30.96
CA ILE A 59 21.98 -20.07 -31.92
C ILE A 59 21.63 -19.51 -33.31
N ARG A 60 22.60 -18.89 -33.98
CA ARG A 60 22.46 -18.32 -35.32
C ARG A 60 23.67 -18.69 -36.19
N THR A 61 23.51 -18.52 -37.49
CA THR A 61 24.61 -18.70 -38.46
C THR A 61 24.77 -17.41 -39.23
N GLY A 62 26.01 -16.92 -39.33
CA GLY A 62 26.36 -15.78 -40.18
C GLY A 62 26.23 -16.13 -41.66
N ASP A 63 25.81 -15.17 -42.47
CA ASP A 63 25.73 -15.30 -43.94
C ASP A 63 26.75 -14.39 -44.65
N GLY A 64 27.59 -13.67 -43.90
CA GLY A 64 28.56 -12.70 -44.42
C GLY A 64 28.00 -11.31 -44.73
N SER A 65 26.71 -11.05 -44.50
CA SER A 65 26.04 -9.78 -44.84
C SER A 65 25.07 -9.27 -43.77
N THR A 66 24.39 -10.15 -43.05
CA THR A 66 23.46 -9.83 -41.97
C THR A 66 24.23 -9.38 -40.74
N VAL A 67 23.95 -8.17 -40.28
CA VAL A 67 24.58 -7.57 -39.09
C VAL A 67 23.70 -7.66 -37.85
N THR A 68 22.38 -7.73 -38.01
CA THR A 68 21.43 -7.64 -36.90
C THR A 68 20.64 -8.93 -36.74
N PHE A 69 20.58 -9.42 -35.50
CA PHE A 69 19.91 -10.65 -35.12
C PHE A 69 18.91 -10.37 -33.99
N THR A 70 17.66 -10.80 -34.14
CA THR A 70 16.63 -10.69 -33.09
C THR A 70 16.89 -11.71 -31.98
N LEU A 71 16.83 -11.36 -30.70
CA LEU A 71 16.97 -12.29 -29.58
C LEU A 71 15.63 -12.94 -29.22
N SER A 72 15.66 -14.19 -28.77
CA SER A 72 14.44 -14.90 -28.32
C SER A 72 13.94 -14.44 -26.95
N THR A 73 14.80 -13.79 -26.17
CA THR A 73 14.48 -13.17 -24.88
C THR A 73 15.08 -11.77 -24.80
N ALA A 74 14.45 -10.90 -24.02
CA ALA A 74 14.97 -9.56 -23.80
C ALA A 74 16.26 -9.59 -22.96
N ALA A 75 17.33 -9.03 -23.51
CA ALA A 75 18.58 -8.70 -22.86
C ALA A 75 18.52 -7.23 -22.41
N PRO A 76 18.45 -6.92 -21.11
CA PRO A 76 18.29 -5.53 -20.66
C PRO A 76 19.51 -4.64 -20.95
N TYR A 77 20.69 -5.24 -20.98
CA TYR A 77 21.99 -4.58 -21.22
C TYR A 77 22.92 -5.53 -21.97
N GLU A 78 23.97 -5.03 -22.64
CA GLU A 78 24.95 -5.87 -23.35
C GLU A 78 25.65 -6.85 -22.41
N GLU A 79 25.84 -6.47 -21.15
CA GLU A 79 26.42 -7.29 -20.08
C GLU A 79 25.48 -8.40 -19.59
N SER A 80 24.22 -8.38 -20.02
CA SER A 80 23.25 -9.45 -19.71
C SER A 80 23.43 -10.71 -20.55
N ILE A 81 24.29 -10.66 -21.57
CA ILE A 81 24.53 -11.75 -22.51
C ILE A 81 26.03 -12.03 -22.68
N LEU A 82 26.34 -13.29 -23.01
CA LEU A 82 27.65 -13.68 -23.53
C LEU A 82 27.50 -14.06 -25.00
N VAL A 83 28.30 -13.45 -25.85
CA VAL A 83 28.26 -13.68 -27.30
C VAL A 83 29.52 -14.41 -27.75
N PHE A 84 29.37 -15.43 -28.57
CA PHE A 84 30.45 -16.21 -29.15
C PHE A 84 30.28 -16.26 -30.67
N ILE A 85 31.39 -16.16 -31.41
CA ILE A 85 31.47 -16.42 -32.84
C ILE A 85 32.50 -17.53 -33.04
N ASP A 86 32.09 -18.65 -33.64
CA ASP A 86 32.89 -19.86 -33.81
C ASP A 86 33.55 -20.35 -32.50
N GLY A 87 32.81 -20.19 -31.39
CA GLY A 87 33.27 -20.56 -30.05
C GLY A 87 34.20 -19.54 -29.37
N VAL A 88 34.59 -18.46 -30.06
CA VAL A 88 35.42 -17.38 -29.50
C VAL A 88 34.52 -16.33 -28.84
N ALA A 89 34.74 -16.07 -27.56
CA ALA A 89 34.02 -15.05 -26.81
C ALA A 89 34.28 -13.66 -27.40
N GLN A 90 33.19 -12.93 -27.64
CA GLN A 90 33.21 -11.57 -28.16
C GLN A 90 33.09 -10.59 -26.98
N PRO A 91 33.98 -9.59 -26.87
CA PRO A 91 33.84 -8.55 -25.84
C PRO A 91 32.57 -7.74 -26.07
N THR A 92 32.00 -7.14 -25.02
CA THR A 92 30.79 -6.30 -25.15
C THR A 92 30.98 -5.10 -26.09
N SER A 93 32.22 -4.69 -26.35
CA SER A 93 32.53 -3.63 -27.31
C SER A 93 32.47 -4.05 -28.79
N SER A 94 32.32 -5.34 -29.12
CA SER A 94 32.28 -5.83 -30.50
C SER A 94 30.86 -6.05 -31.04
N PHE A 95 29.84 -5.75 -30.23
CA PHE A 95 28.43 -5.77 -30.61
C PHE A 95 27.67 -4.67 -29.87
N THR A 96 26.44 -4.41 -30.28
CA THR A 96 25.53 -3.48 -29.59
C THR A 96 24.15 -4.10 -29.45
N LEU A 97 23.35 -3.61 -28.49
CA LEU A 97 21.93 -3.90 -28.37
C LEU A 97 21.07 -2.67 -28.70
N PRO A 98 20.76 -2.38 -29.99
CA PRO A 98 19.89 -1.26 -30.36
C PRO A 98 18.50 -1.31 -29.71
N SER A 99 18.04 -2.51 -29.33
CA SER A 99 16.89 -2.72 -28.46
C SER A 99 17.14 -3.94 -27.59
N THR A 100 16.32 -4.14 -26.55
CA THR A 100 16.47 -5.29 -25.66
C THR A 100 16.31 -6.64 -26.36
N THR A 101 15.76 -6.69 -27.58
CA THR A 101 15.59 -7.92 -28.35
C THR A 101 16.36 -7.90 -29.67
N SER A 102 17.35 -7.03 -29.86
CA SER A 102 18.09 -6.90 -31.11
C SER A 102 19.58 -6.75 -30.83
N LEU A 103 20.38 -7.66 -31.37
CA LEU A 103 21.84 -7.64 -31.31
C LEU A 103 22.42 -7.26 -32.68
N THR A 104 23.37 -6.34 -32.72
CA THR A 104 24.03 -5.92 -33.95
C THR A 104 25.55 -6.10 -33.85
N PHE A 105 26.14 -6.73 -34.86
CA PHE A 105 27.58 -6.82 -35.06
C PHE A 105 28.05 -5.79 -36.10
N SER A 106 29.32 -5.40 -36.02
CA SER A 106 29.98 -4.64 -37.08
C SER A 106 31.46 -5.02 -37.12
N PRO A 107 31.96 -5.67 -38.20
CA PRO A 107 31.26 -6.07 -39.43
C PRO A 107 30.31 -7.28 -39.27
N ALA A 108 29.60 -7.65 -40.34
CA ALA A 108 28.76 -8.85 -40.37
C ALA A 108 29.60 -10.12 -40.07
N PRO A 109 29.11 -11.05 -39.23
CA PRO A 109 29.78 -12.33 -39.02
C PRO A 109 29.94 -13.09 -40.35
N GLY A 110 31.07 -13.78 -40.51
CA GLY A 110 31.41 -14.48 -41.74
C GLY A 110 30.38 -15.54 -42.15
N ASN A 111 30.31 -15.85 -43.45
CA ASN A 111 29.41 -16.87 -43.96
C ASN A 111 29.73 -18.25 -43.34
N GLY A 112 28.74 -18.87 -42.71
CA GLY A 112 28.88 -20.14 -41.99
C GLY A 112 29.37 -20.01 -40.54
N ALA A 113 29.70 -18.80 -40.06
CA ALA A 113 30.15 -18.61 -38.69
C ALA A 113 29.04 -18.95 -37.69
N ALA A 114 29.35 -19.80 -36.71
CA ALA A 114 28.41 -20.19 -35.66
C ALA A 114 28.34 -19.11 -34.59
N ILE A 115 27.19 -18.46 -34.47
CA ILE A 115 26.93 -17.42 -33.48
C ILE A 115 26.13 -18.04 -32.34
N ARG A 116 26.63 -17.88 -31.11
CA ARG A 116 25.94 -18.33 -29.90
C ARG A 116 25.81 -17.18 -28.93
N ILE A 117 24.59 -16.89 -28.50
CA ILE A 117 24.29 -15.83 -27.54
C ILE A 117 23.64 -16.47 -26.32
N VAL A 118 24.26 -16.34 -25.17
CA VAL A 118 23.81 -16.96 -23.92
C VAL A 118 23.28 -15.86 -23.01
N HIS A 119 22.02 -15.97 -22.59
CA HIS A 119 21.41 -15.05 -21.63
C HIS A 119 21.81 -15.43 -20.21
N LEU A 120 22.30 -14.47 -19.45
CA LEU A 120 22.73 -14.68 -18.05
C LEU A 120 21.57 -14.64 -17.06
N GLY A 121 20.34 -14.39 -17.52
CA GLY A 121 19.14 -14.37 -16.68
C GLY A 121 19.11 -13.23 -15.66
N ILE A 122 19.84 -12.14 -15.92
CA ILE A 122 19.81 -10.98 -15.03
C ILE A 122 18.46 -10.27 -15.17
N ALA A 123 17.70 -10.23 -14.07
CA ALA A 123 16.48 -9.45 -14.01
C ALA A 123 16.86 -7.96 -13.88
N SER A 124 16.44 -7.14 -14.84
CA SER A 124 16.63 -5.69 -14.79
C SER A 124 15.61 -4.98 -13.89
N SER A 125 14.60 -5.70 -13.42
CA SER A 125 13.57 -5.15 -12.55
C SER A 125 13.03 -6.19 -11.58
N VAL A 126 12.51 -5.68 -10.48
CA VAL A 126 11.70 -6.44 -9.54
C VAL A 126 10.30 -6.55 -10.15
N ALA A 127 9.80 -7.78 -10.31
CA ALA A 127 8.47 -7.99 -10.88
C ALA A 127 7.36 -7.42 -9.97
N ASN A 128 6.25 -7.00 -10.58
CA ASN A 128 5.08 -6.55 -9.83
C ASN A 128 4.64 -7.64 -8.85
N ASN A 129 4.31 -7.22 -7.62
CA ASN A 129 3.86 -8.12 -6.55
C ASN A 129 4.86 -9.22 -6.13
N SER A 130 6.13 -9.15 -6.55
CA SER A 130 7.16 -10.13 -6.13
C SER A 130 7.74 -9.85 -4.74
N ILE A 131 7.64 -8.60 -4.27
CA ILE A 131 8.08 -8.21 -2.93
C ILE A 131 7.01 -8.58 -1.91
N THR A 132 7.27 -9.66 -1.18
CA THR A 132 6.47 -10.06 -0.01
C THR A 132 6.98 -9.36 1.26
N GLY A 133 6.22 -9.46 2.36
CA GLY A 133 6.65 -8.96 3.67
C GLY A 133 8.03 -9.48 4.11
N ALA A 134 8.38 -10.72 3.75
CA ALA A 134 9.70 -11.29 4.06
C ALA A 134 10.86 -10.63 3.29
N HIS A 135 10.59 -10.07 2.10
CA HIS A 135 11.59 -9.36 1.30
C HIS A 135 11.88 -7.96 1.84
N ILE A 136 10.99 -7.40 2.67
CA ILE A 136 11.11 -6.09 3.31
C ILE A 136 11.27 -6.17 4.84
N ALA A 137 11.45 -7.39 5.38
CA ALA A 137 11.58 -7.62 6.80
C ALA A 137 12.85 -6.95 7.34
N MET A 138 12.72 -6.10 8.37
CA MET A 138 13.85 -5.42 9.01
C MET A 138 14.32 -6.13 10.28
N GLY A 139 13.77 -7.32 10.56
CA GLY A 139 14.10 -8.15 11.72
C GLY A 139 13.33 -7.73 12.97
N GLY A 140 12.45 -8.59 13.48
CA GLY A 140 11.59 -8.31 14.64
C GLY A 140 10.23 -7.68 14.28
N ASP A 141 9.74 -7.89 13.07
CA ASP A 141 8.49 -7.32 12.58
C ASP A 141 7.28 -7.90 13.32
N THR A 142 6.36 -7.02 13.71
CA THR A 142 5.12 -7.33 14.41
C THR A 142 3.93 -6.85 13.56
N PRO A 143 2.78 -7.55 13.57
CA PRO A 143 1.59 -7.06 12.89
C PRO A 143 1.24 -5.63 13.33
N GLY A 144 1.07 -4.73 12.35
CA GLY A 144 0.71 -3.32 12.56
C GLY A 144 1.89 -2.35 12.61
N ASP A 145 3.13 -2.83 12.43
CA ASP A 145 4.27 -1.96 12.19
C ASP A 145 4.10 -1.13 10.91
N ILE A 146 4.68 0.07 10.91
CA ILE A 146 4.65 1.00 9.77
C ILE A 146 6.08 1.21 9.27
N LEU A 147 6.27 1.12 7.95
CA LEU A 147 7.51 1.50 7.30
C LEU A 147 7.43 2.97 6.87
N PHE A 148 8.43 3.78 7.23
CA PHE A 148 8.48 5.18 6.82
C PHE A 148 9.90 5.59 6.40
N TYR A 149 9.98 6.55 5.48
CA TYR A 149 11.25 7.10 5.04
C TYR A 149 11.72 8.21 5.98
N ASN A 150 12.94 8.13 6.48
CA ASN A 150 13.49 9.08 7.45
C ASN A 150 14.35 10.19 6.82
N GLY A 151 14.42 10.25 5.50
CA GLY A 151 15.30 11.16 4.75
C GLY A 151 16.55 10.50 4.18
N THR A 152 16.90 9.28 4.61
CA THR A 152 18.04 8.51 4.07
C THR A 152 17.65 7.07 3.78
N ASP A 153 17.01 6.42 4.74
CA ASP A 153 16.60 5.03 4.67
C ASP A 153 15.12 4.87 5.03
N TYR A 154 14.53 3.75 4.63
CA TYR A 154 13.26 3.30 5.19
C TYR A 154 13.51 2.64 6.54
N GLN A 155 12.77 3.07 7.56
CA GLN A 155 12.88 2.55 8.92
C GLN A 155 11.51 2.14 9.47
N ARG A 156 11.54 1.31 10.51
CA ARG A 156 10.36 0.85 11.22
C ARG A 156 9.89 1.86 12.26
N LEU A 157 8.60 2.15 12.25
CA LEU A 157 7.86 2.58 13.43
C LEU A 157 7.11 1.36 13.96
N THR A 158 7.46 0.90 15.16
CA THR A 158 6.75 -0.21 15.81
C THR A 158 5.28 0.14 16.00
N ILE A 159 4.39 -0.85 16.03
CA ILE A 159 2.99 -0.64 16.38
C ILE A 159 2.88 0.15 17.71
N GLY A 160 1.96 1.11 17.74
CA GLY A 160 1.65 1.89 18.93
C GLY A 160 0.91 1.06 19.99
N THR A 161 0.78 1.62 21.19
CA THR A 161 -0.07 1.06 22.24
C THR A 161 -1.52 1.48 22.07
N ALA A 162 -2.43 0.86 22.86
CA ALA A 162 -3.84 1.22 22.85
C ALA A 162 -4.04 2.72 23.10
N LEU A 163 -5.03 3.31 22.43
CA LEU A 163 -5.40 4.74 22.52
C LEU A 163 -4.35 5.73 21.98
N GLN A 164 -3.34 5.26 21.25
CA GLN A 164 -2.44 6.14 20.51
C GLN A 164 -2.99 6.46 19.12
N ILE A 165 -2.70 7.66 18.66
CA ILE A 165 -2.94 8.11 17.29
C ILE A 165 -1.60 8.33 16.59
N LEU A 166 -1.58 8.12 15.27
CA LEU A 166 -0.42 8.42 14.44
C LEU A 166 -0.44 9.90 14.07
N ILE A 167 0.62 10.62 14.40
CA ILE A 167 0.79 12.02 14.02
C ILE A 167 2.14 12.23 13.35
N THR A 168 2.35 13.41 12.77
CA THR A 168 3.69 13.88 12.40
C THR A 168 4.36 14.47 13.64
N ASN A 169 5.62 14.13 13.87
CA ASN A 169 6.37 14.66 14.99
C ASN A 169 6.62 16.17 14.91
N ALA A 170 6.97 16.78 16.04
CA ALA A 170 7.21 18.23 16.12
C ALA A 170 8.31 18.74 15.17
N ALA A 171 9.28 17.89 14.80
CA ALA A 171 10.35 18.20 13.86
C ALA A 171 9.90 18.13 12.38
N VAL A 172 8.67 17.67 12.11
CA VAL A 172 8.07 17.53 10.77
C VAL A 172 8.90 16.62 9.85
N ASN A 173 9.51 15.57 10.41
CA ASN A 173 10.41 14.69 9.66
C ASN A 173 10.15 13.19 9.85
N ALA A 174 9.23 12.82 10.74
CA ALA A 174 8.84 11.44 10.95
C ALA A 174 7.41 11.34 11.49
N PRO A 175 6.70 10.23 11.23
CA PRO A 175 5.52 9.86 11.99
C PRO A 175 5.90 9.40 13.41
N GLU A 176 5.02 9.64 14.37
CA GLU A 176 5.15 9.15 15.74
C GLU A 176 3.77 8.78 16.33
N TRP A 177 3.76 7.86 17.29
CA TRP A 177 2.57 7.53 18.07
C TRP A 177 2.45 8.45 19.26
N VAL A 178 1.29 9.07 19.44
CA VAL A 178 0.98 9.96 20.56
C VAL A 178 -0.33 9.56 21.21
N ASP A 179 -0.38 9.58 22.54
CA ASP A 179 -1.61 9.28 23.28
C ASP A 179 -2.72 10.23 22.86
N ALA A 180 -3.89 9.69 22.50
CA ALA A 180 -5.04 10.49 22.06
C ALA A 180 -5.47 11.53 23.10
N THR A 181 -5.17 11.32 24.39
CA THR A 181 -5.43 12.26 25.48
C THR A 181 -4.49 13.47 25.48
N THR A 182 -3.35 13.38 24.82
CA THR A 182 -2.39 14.49 24.62
C THR A 182 -2.55 15.16 23.25
N ALA A 183 -3.20 14.47 22.31
CA ALA A 183 -3.59 15.01 21.00
C ALA A 183 -4.83 15.91 21.11
N SER A 184 -4.62 17.11 21.66
CA SER A 184 -5.46 18.30 21.54
C SER A 184 -6.98 18.16 21.74
N LEU A 185 -7.42 17.33 22.69
CA LEU A 185 -8.59 17.74 23.48
C LEU A 185 -8.06 18.61 24.62
N PRO A 186 -8.66 19.78 24.90
CA PRO A 186 -8.28 20.56 26.08
C PRO A 186 -8.40 19.66 27.31
N ALA A 187 -7.49 19.83 28.28
CA ALA A 187 -7.55 19.10 29.54
C ALA A 187 -8.98 19.10 30.10
N THR A 188 -9.40 17.99 30.70
CA THR A 188 -10.75 17.86 31.28
C THR A 188 -11.01 19.01 32.24
N GLY A 189 -12.00 19.86 31.91
CA GLY A 189 -12.44 20.96 32.78
C GLY A 189 -13.34 20.47 33.91
N ALA A 190 -13.98 21.41 34.62
CA ALA A 190 -14.93 21.08 35.68
C ALA A 190 -16.22 20.43 35.13
N ASP A 191 -16.85 19.58 35.93
CA ASP A 191 -18.13 18.94 35.61
C ASP A 191 -19.18 19.98 35.16
N GLY A 192 -19.85 19.71 34.04
CA GLY A 192 -20.85 20.59 33.44
C GLY A 192 -20.29 21.67 32.51
N ASN A 193 -18.97 21.74 32.29
CA ASN A 193 -18.39 22.54 31.23
C ASN A 193 -18.73 21.99 29.84
N VAL A 194 -18.80 22.88 28.85
CA VAL A 194 -18.99 22.53 27.43
C VAL A 194 -17.68 22.72 26.68
N LEU A 195 -17.43 21.86 25.67
CA LEU A 195 -16.36 22.09 24.72
C LEU A 195 -16.80 23.13 23.70
N THR A 196 -16.09 24.24 23.65
CA THR A 196 -16.31 25.32 22.69
C THR A 196 -15.12 25.42 21.75
N SER A 197 -15.38 25.60 20.46
CA SER A 197 -14.34 25.92 19.48
C SER A 197 -14.34 27.42 19.17
N ASP A 198 -13.14 28.00 19.02
CA ASP A 198 -12.94 29.36 18.51
C ASP A 198 -12.58 29.37 17.01
N GLY A 199 -12.67 28.22 16.34
CA GLY A 199 -12.28 28.02 14.95
C GLY A 199 -10.80 27.67 14.74
N SER A 200 -9.97 27.74 15.78
CA SER A 200 -8.55 27.33 15.75
C SER A 200 -8.19 26.31 16.82
N ASN A 201 -8.89 26.33 17.97
CA ASN A 201 -8.67 25.46 19.12
C ASN A 201 -10.01 24.97 19.69
N TRP A 202 -9.93 23.93 20.52
CA TRP A 202 -11.02 23.49 21.40
C TRP A 202 -10.69 23.87 22.84
N SER A 203 -11.65 24.42 23.58
CA SER A 203 -11.50 24.78 25.01
C SER A 203 -12.67 24.27 25.84
N SER A 204 -12.41 23.81 27.06
CA SER A 204 -13.45 23.51 28.05
C SER A 204 -13.83 24.80 28.79
N GLN A 205 -15.06 25.27 28.63
CA GLN A 205 -15.53 26.50 29.27
C GLN A 205 -16.78 26.25 30.10
N ARG A 206 -16.94 27.03 31.18
CA ARG A 206 -18.17 27.04 31.97
C ARG A 206 -19.32 27.46 31.07
N ALA A 207 -20.41 26.69 31.05
CA ALA A 207 -21.60 27.05 30.31
C ALA A 207 -22.13 28.40 30.80
N LEU A 208 -21.98 29.46 30.00
CA LEU A 208 -22.61 30.76 30.24
C LEU A 208 -24.05 30.68 29.74
N GLY A 209 -24.94 30.11 30.55
CA GLY A 209 -26.40 30.20 30.37
C GLY A 209 -27.00 29.61 29.08
N GLY A 210 -26.30 28.67 28.43
CA GLY A 210 -26.80 27.94 27.25
C GLY A 210 -25.98 28.21 25.99
N VAL A 211 -25.79 27.17 25.18
CA VAL A 211 -24.95 27.20 23.98
C VAL A 211 -25.51 28.18 22.95
N GLY A 212 -24.74 29.21 22.58
CA GLY A 212 -25.07 30.14 21.48
C GLY A 212 -26.11 31.23 21.78
N GLY A 213 -26.68 31.28 22.98
CA GLY A 213 -27.73 32.21 23.36
C GLY A 213 -27.22 33.31 24.27
N GLU A 214 -27.36 34.56 23.84
CA GLU A 214 -27.20 35.75 24.67
C GLU A 214 -27.80 35.58 26.07
N LEU A 215 -27.01 35.80 27.13
CA LEU A 215 -27.49 35.80 28.51
C LEU A 215 -28.64 36.80 28.64
N VAL A 216 -29.86 36.30 28.85
CA VAL A 216 -31.06 37.10 29.12
C VAL A 216 -31.29 37.14 30.62
N SER A 217 -31.26 38.34 31.21
CA SER A 217 -31.75 38.58 32.56
C SER A 217 -33.21 39.04 32.51
N ILE A 218 -34.05 38.47 33.36
CA ILE A 218 -35.43 38.94 33.59
C ILE A 218 -35.43 39.76 34.87
N GLN A 219 -35.81 41.03 34.78
CA GLN A 219 -35.97 41.92 35.94
C GLN A 219 -37.39 42.47 35.94
N ARG A 220 -38.11 42.28 37.04
CA ARG A 220 -39.44 42.83 37.26
C ARG A 220 -39.33 44.13 38.03
N PHE A 221 -39.98 45.18 37.56
CA PHE A 221 -40.09 46.46 38.25
C PHE A 221 -41.54 46.68 38.69
N THR A 222 -41.73 47.12 39.93
CA THR A 222 -43.07 47.45 40.49
C THR A 222 -43.05 48.88 41.00
N PRO A 223 -43.41 49.86 40.16
CA PRO A 223 -43.46 51.27 40.55
C PRO A 223 -44.55 51.50 41.61
N THR A 224 -44.25 52.25 42.67
CA THR A 224 -45.23 52.60 43.72
C THR A 224 -45.86 53.98 43.52
N THR A 225 -45.36 54.78 42.57
CA THR A 225 -45.90 56.09 42.18
C THR A 225 -45.75 56.31 40.68
N LEU A 226 -46.54 57.23 40.11
CA LEU A 226 -46.70 57.41 38.66
C LEU A 226 -45.43 57.85 37.90
N ASN A 227 -44.35 58.21 38.58
CA ASN A 227 -43.07 58.58 37.95
C ASN A 227 -41.86 57.98 38.70
N ALA A 228 -42.04 56.84 39.36
CA ALA A 228 -40.95 56.23 40.13
C ALA A 228 -39.82 55.75 39.19
N VAL A 229 -38.61 56.28 39.40
CA VAL A 229 -37.41 55.82 38.70
C VAL A 229 -36.82 54.64 39.46
N GLN A 230 -36.69 53.49 38.79
CA GLN A 230 -35.92 52.36 39.30
C GLN A 230 -34.74 52.10 38.37
N THR A 231 -33.56 51.95 38.96
CA THR A 231 -32.33 51.67 38.23
C THR A 231 -32.03 50.18 38.31
N TRP A 232 -31.58 49.62 37.20
CA TRP A 232 -31.02 48.28 37.15
C TRP A 232 -29.61 48.35 36.59
N THR A 233 -28.67 47.81 37.36
CA THR A 233 -27.27 47.73 36.94
C THR A 233 -27.06 46.43 36.21
N ARG A 234 -26.67 46.53 34.94
CA ARG A 234 -26.43 45.37 34.06
C ARG A 234 -25.31 44.48 34.62
N PRO A 235 -25.61 43.21 34.99
CA PRO A 235 -24.57 42.25 35.32
C PRO A 235 -23.67 41.98 34.11
N SER A 236 -22.39 41.74 34.38
CA SER A 236 -21.41 41.44 33.34
C SER A 236 -21.85 40.23 32.51
N GLY A 237 -21.75 40.33 31.18
CA GLY A 237 -22.07 39.25 30.24
C GLY A 237 -23.52 39.18 29.75
N VAL A 238 -24.50 39.77 30.44
CA VAL A 238 -25.87 39.94 29.93
C VAL A 238 -25.82 40.85 28.70
N LYS A 239 -26.45 40.54 27.56
CA LYS A 239 -26.47 41.46 26.40
C LYS A 239 -27.88 41.87 25.95
N ARG A 240 -28.91 41.08 26.26
CA ARG A 240 -30.34 41.43 26.12
C ARG A 240 -31.01 41.34 27.47
N ILE A 241 -31.99 42.21 27.69
CA ILE A 241 -32.89 42.12 28.84
C ILE A 241 -34.33 42.08 28.36
N ARG A 242 -35.16 41.31 29.06
CA ARG A 242 -36.62 41.45 28.98
C ARG A 242 -37.07 42.24 30.20
N VAL A 243 -37.72 43.38 29.94
CA VAL A 243 -38.26 44.25 30.99
C VAL A 243 -39.76 43.99 31.10
N GLU A 244 -40.21 43.66 32.30
CA GLU A 244 -41.62 43.51 32.62
C GLU A 244 -42.01 44.56 33.66
N ILE A 245 -42.97 45.42 33.29
CA ILE A 245 -43.50 46.49 34.15
C ILE A 245 -44.92 46.11 34.54
N VAL A 246 -45.21 46.13 35.85
CA VAL A 246 -46.57 45.97 36.36
C VAL A 246 -46.94 47.22 37.15
N GLY A 247 -47.86 48.01 36.60
CA GLY A 247 -48.48 49.15 37.28
C GLY A 247 -49.88 48.78 37.80
N GLY A 248 -50.40 49.55 38.75
CA GLY A 248 -51.82 49.49 39.10
C GLY A 248 -52.63 49.95 37.88
N GLY A 249 -53.56 49.12 37.40
CA GLY A 249 -54.41 49.44 36.25
C GLY A 249 -55.06 50.82 36.42
N GLY A 250 -55.03 51.63 35.36
CA GLY A 250 -55.59 52.98 35.39
C GLY A 250 -57.06 52.95 35.79
N SER A 251 -57.43 53.77 36.77
CA SER A 251 -58.83 54.14 36.97
C SER A 251 -59.29 54.85 35.70
N ALA A 252 -60.36 54.33 35.08
CA ALA A 252 -61.05 55.04 34.02
C ALA A 252 -61.60 56.35 34.56
N GLU A 253 -61.19 57.47 33.97
CA GLU A 253 -61.96 58.71 33.93
C GLU A 253 -62.48 58.89 32.50
#